data_AF-A0A929C8K0-F1
#
_entry.id   AF-A0A929C8K0-F1
#
_cell.length_a   1.000
_cell.length_b   1.000
_cell.length_c   1.000
_cell.angle_alpha   90.00
_cell.angle_beta   90.00
_cell.angle_gamma   90.00
#
_symmetry.space_group_name_H-M   'P 1'
#
loop_
_entity.id
_entity.type
_entity.pdbx_description
1 polymer ?
#
loop_
_entity_poly.entity_id
_entity_poly.type
_entity_poly.pdbx_seq_one_letter_code
_entity_poly.pdbx_strand_id
1 'polypeptide(L)' 'MYGKCPGQDGRNLRAALYKCPNCGYEVEIFSDEIKVKCHNCGKYVYSDKIPSCIDWCASARQCLGEERWRELRDED' A
#
# COMPACT_ATOMS: atom_id res chain seq x y z
N MET A 1 14.38 17.65 -15.97
CA MET A 1 13.29 16.66 -15.81
C MET A 1 12.94 16.63 -14.33
N TYR A 2 11.79 17.16 -13.93
CA TYR A 2 11.37 17.09 -12.53
C TYR A 2 11.20 15.62 -12.15
N GLY A 3 11.96 15.20 -11.13
CA GLY A 3 12.13 13.81 -10.74
C GLY A 3 10.80 13.12 -10.46
N LYS A 4 10.70 11.85 -10.83
CA LYS A 4 9.56 10.99 -10.52
C LYS A 4 9.25 11.05 -9.03
N CYS A 5 7.97 10.95 -8.66
CA CYS A 5 7.59 10.81 -7.26
C CYS A 5 8.32 9.60 -6.66
N PRO A 6 9.07 9.74 -5.55
CA PRO A 6 9.75 8.61 -4.91
C PRO A 6 8.75 7.56 -4.41
N GLY A 7 7.52 7.99 -4.10
CA GLY A 7 6.36 7.15 -3.83
C GLY A 7 5.71 6.53 -5.07
N GLN A 8 6.41 6.47 -6.20
CA GLN A 8 6.04 5.66 -7.37
C GLN A 8 7.19 4.72 -7.76
N ASP A 9 8.27 4.69 -6.97
CA ASP A 9 9.36 3.75 -7.17
C ASP A 9 8.98 2.39 -6.56
N GLY A 10 8.78 1.40 -7.42
CA GLY A 10 8.38 0.04 -7.03
C GLY A 10 9.37 -0.64 -6.08
N ARG A 11 10.62 -0.16 -5.96
CA ARG A 11 11.62 -0.72 -5.03
C ARG A 11 11.28 -0.47 -3.56
N ASN A 12 10.42 0.50 -3.28
CA ASN A 12 10.04 0.87 -1.91
C ASN A 12 8.69 0.26 -1.50
N LEU A 13 8.03 -0.49 -2.38
CA LEU A 13 6.77 -1.16 -2.07
C LEU A 13 7.01 -2.34 -1.12
N ARG A 14 6.14 -2.48 -0.12
CA ARG A 14 6.13 -3.64 0.77
C ARG A 14 5.02 -4.58 0.36
N ALA A 15 5.32 -5.86 0.35
CA ALA A 15 4.35 -6.93 0.17
C ALA A 15 3.82 -7.39 1.53
N ALA A 16 2.53 -7.66 1.60
CA ALA A 16 1.89 -8.32 2.73
C ALA A 16 1.08 -9.53 2.24
N LEU A 17 1.06 -10.60 3.03
CA LEU A 17 0.31 -11.81 2.74
C LEU A 17 -1.09 -11.72 3.35
N TYR A 18 -2.09 -11.92 2.50
CA TYR A 18 -3.50 -11.96 2.88
C TYR A 18 -4.09 -13.32 2.58
N LYS A 19 -4.91 -13.85 3.49
CA LYS A 19 -5.67 -15.08 3.21
C LYS A 19 -6.92 -14.75 2.43
N CYS A 20 -7.12 -15.40 1.30
CA CYS A 20 -8.34 -15.27 0.53
C CYS A 20 -9.54 -15.72 1.38
N PRO A 21 -10.54 -14.85 1.66
CA PRO A 21 -11.67 -15.20 2.51
C PRO A 21 -12.59 -16.25 1.88
N ASN A 22 -12.42 -16.54 0.59
CA ASN A 22 -13.24 -17.50 -0.13
C ASN A 22 -12.68 -18.92 -0.14
N CYS A 23 -11.36 -19.07 -0.29
CA CYS A 23 -10.73 -20.39 -0.46
C CYS A 23 -9.53 -20.65 0.46
N GLY A 24 -9.15 -19.67 1.29
CA GLY A 24 -8.04 -19.79 2.25
C GLY A 24 -6.64 -19.68 1.64
N TYR A 25 -6.51 -19.53 0.32
CA TYR A 25 -5.22 -19.38 -0.35
C TYR A 25 -4.55 -18.06 0.01
N GLU A 26 -3.24 -18.09 0.25
CA GLU A 26 -2.44 -16.90 0.57
C GLU A 26 -2.12 -16.13 -0.71
N VAL A 27 -2.50 -14.85 -0.74
CA VAL A 27 -2.22 -13.94 -1.83
C VAL A 27 -1.32 -12.82 -1.33
N GLU A 28 -0.40 -12.40 -2.18
CA GLU A 28 0.43 -11.23 -1.93
C GLU A 28 -0.30 -9.97 -2.42
N ILE A 29 -0.32 -8.93 -1.59
CA ILE A 29 -0.82 -7.60 -1.96
C ILE A 29 0.29 -6.58 -1.66
N PHE A 30 0.64 -5.76 -2.63
CA PHE A 30 1.62 -4.68 -2.46
C PHE A 30 1.01 -3.46 -1.77
N SER A 31 1.87 -2.63 -1.16
CA SER A 31 1.47 -1.43 -0.42
C SER A 31 0.82 -0.33 -1.26
N ASP A 32 0.83 -0.42 -2.59
CA ASP A 32 0.11 0.47 -3.50
C ASP A 32 -1.18 -0.16 -4.06
N GLU A 33 -1.44 -1.43 -3.74
CA GLU A 33 -2.58 -2.18 -4.24
C GLU A 33 -3.72 -2.20 -3.22
N ILE A 34 -4.93 -1.91 -3.69
CA ILE A 34 -6.18 -2.03 -2.89
C ILE A 34 -6.71 -3.47 -2.90
N LYS A 35 -6.43 -4.21 -3.98
CA LYS A 35 -6.94 -5.56 -4.17
C LYS A 35 -6.10 -6.33 -5.17
N VAL A 36 -6.03 -7.64 -4.96
CA VAL A 36 -5.44 -8.60 -5.90
C VAL A 36 -6.46 -9.67 -6.28
N LYS A 37 -6.32 -10.24 -7.46
CA LYS A 37 -7.12 -11.40 -7.86
C LYS A 37 -6.49 -12.67 -7.31
N CYS A 38 -7.24 -13.45 -6.53
CA CYS A 38 -6.77 -14.74 -6.04
C CYS A 38 -6.52 -15.70 -7.21
N HIS A 39 -5.30 -16.23 -7.31
CA HIS A 39 -4.93 -17.18 -8.36
C HIS A 39 -5.60 -18.54 -8.24
N ASN A 40 -6.11 -18.90 -7.05
CA ASN A 40 -6.76 -20.19 -6.82
C ASN A 40 -8.26 -20.17 -7.18
N CYS A 41 -9.03 -19.18 -6.70
CA CYS A 41 -10.49 -19.14 -6.91
C CYS A 41 -10.96 -18.02 -7.84
N GLY A 42 -10.07 -17.11 -8.27
CA GLY A 42 -10.39 -16.01 -9.17
C GLY A 42 -11.14 -14.83 -8.55
N LYS A 43 -11.49 -14.89 -7.25
CA LYS A 43 -12.14 -13.77 -6.54
C LYS A 43 -11.11 -12.71 -6.12
N TYR A 44 -11.58 -11.48 -5.97
CA TYR A 44 -10.76 -10.39 -5.45
C TYR A 44 -10.59 -10.50 -3.93
N VAL A 45 -9.36 -10.31 -3.48
CA VAL A 45 -8.98 -10.14 -2.07
C VAL A 45 -8.59 -8.68 -1.91
N TYR A 46 -9.15 -8.03 -0.90
CA TYR A 46 -8.92 -6.61 -0.61
C TYR A 46 -7.89 -6.50 0.51
N SER A 47 -7.04 -5.47 0.46
CA SER A 47 -6.20 -5.10 1.59
C SER A 47 -7.03 -4.46 2.70
N ASP A 48 -6.53 -4.50 3.94
CA ASP A 48 -7.24 -3.95 5.10
C ASP A 48 -7.29 -2.41 5.08
N LYS A 49 -6.44 -1.77 4.29
CA LYS A 49 -6.27 -0.31 4.25
C LYS A 49 -6.21 0.22 2.84
N ILE A 50 -6.73 1.44 2.65
CA ILE A 50 -6.52 2.20 1.42
C ILE A 50 -5.07 2.69 1.42
N PRO A 51 -4.27 2.35 0.41
CA PRO A 51 -2.86 2.67 0.39
C PRO A 51 -2.63 4.17 0.28
N SER A 52 -1.86 4.73 1.21
CA SER A 52 -1.39 6.10 1.16
C SER A 52 0.14 6.13 1.09
N CYS A 53 0.71 7.13 0.41
CA CYS A 53 2.16 7.22 0.27
C CYS A 53 2.87 7.38 1.63
N ILE A 54 2.16 7.80 2.67
CA ILE A 54 2.66 7.92 4.05
C ILE A 54 3.04 6.56 4.68
N ASP A 55 2.46 5.45 4.19
CA ASP A 55 2.65 4.12 4.77
C ASP A 55 4.00 3.51 4.41
N TRP A 56 4.53 3.85 3.23
CA TRP A 56 5.69 3.17 2.65
C TRP A 56 6.75 4.12 2.07
N CYS A 57 6.39 5.34 1.65
CA CYS A 57 7.36 6.26 1.06
C CYS A 57 8.15 6.99 2.16
N ALA A 58 9.45 6.72 2.24
CA ALA A 58 10.36 7.36 3.20
C ALA A 58 10.41 8.90 3.02
N SER A 59 10.19 9.39 1.80
CA SER A 59 10.16 10.83 1.50
C SER A 59 8.82 11.49 1.82
N ALA A 60 7.76 10.75 2.17
CA ALA A 60 6.43 11.31 2.40
C ALA A 60 6.42 12.41 3.46
N ARG A 61 7.19 12.22 4.54
CA ARG A 61 7.36 13.22 5.61
C ARG A 61 7.92 14.54 5.10
N GLN A 62 8.94 14.48 4.24
CA GLN A 62 9.53 15.67 3.62
C GLN A 62 8.58 16.29 2.58
N CYS A 63 7.84 15.47 1.82
CA CYS A 63 6.91 15.94 0.79
C CYS A 63 5.67 16.63 1.37
N LEU A 64 5.13 16.13 2.47
CA LEU A 64 3.91 16.66 3.10
C LEU A 64 4.20 17.75 4.13
N GLY A 65 5.40 17.75 4.72
CA GLY A 65 5.76 18.59 5.85
C GLY A 65 5.32 17.98 7.20
N GLU A 66 5.96 18.42 8.29
CA GLU A 66 5.75 17.87 9.63
C GLU A 66 4.29 17.89 10.09
N GLU A 67 3.60 19.01 9.88
CA GLU A 67 2.23 19.23 10.37
C GLU A 67 1.25 18.26 9.69
N ARG A 68 1.16 18.34 8.36
CA ARG A 68 0.28 17.48 7.56
C ARG A 68 0.62 16.00 7.67
N TRP A 69 1.90 15.65 7.80
CA TRP A 69 2.30 14.26 7.98
C TRP A 69 1.83 13.69 9.32
N ARG A 70 1.81 14.49 10.40
CA ARG A 70 1.28 14.06 11.71
C ARG A 70 -0.23 13.90 11.67
N GLU A 71 -0.96 14.89 11.13
CA GLU A 71 -2.43 14.81 11.01
C GLU A 71 -2.88 13.52 10.32
N LEU A 72 -2.26 13.19 9.17
CA LEU A 72 -2.58 11.98 8.41
C LEU A 72 -2.13 10.67 9.08
N ARG A 73 -1.27 10.72 10.11
CA ARG A 73 -0.78 9.56 10.87
C ARG A 73 -1.55 9.32 12.16
N ASP A 74 -2.14 10.37 12.72
CA ASP A 74 -3.00 10.30 13.91
C ASP A 74 -4.46 9.94 13.57
N GLU A 75 -4.88 10.06 12.29
CA GLU A 75 -6.21 9.67 11.78
C GLU A 75 -6.36 8.16 11.46
N ASP A 76 -5.57 7.27 12.08
CA ASP A 76 -5.59 5.80 11.85
C ASP A 76 -6.17 5.00 13.03
#